data_AF-A0A1F7LBI6-F1
#
_entry.id   AF-A0A1F7LBI6-F1
#
_cell.length_a   1.000
_cell.length_b   1.000
_cell.length_c   1.000
_cell.angle_alpha   90.00
_cell.angle_beta   90.00
_cell.angle_gamma   90.00
#
_symmetry.space_group_name_H-M   'P 1'
#
loop_
_entity.id
_entity.type
_entity.pdbx_description
1 polymer ?
#
loop_
_entity_poly.entity_id
_entity_poly.type
_entity_poly.pdbx_seq_one_letter_code
_entity_poly.pdbx_strand_id
1 'polypeptide(L)'
;MGAEGTDPLGLREQIAQNQRTIDRLNRELAKKSDEVRIIQQISSAITSTLDLDHVLEIVLGAMDRVLGFQHSMILLKDPAAERLRLFASRGYDAPGLGAEVGFGEGVIGVVAERKRMMRVGNLGMSRNYLRSVRARMEATGQMGAVETASLPGLPDAQSQLALPLLVKDRLVGVLVVESPRPNAFDELDELLLGIVGNQAATAIDNARSYQLVEKLSRLKRFFSPQLAEAIVTGGADDPLKTHRREVTVVFLDLRGFTAFAETSEPEEVMGVLREYHAEMGSLILSHEGTLERFTGDGMMIFFNDPTPVPDPAERAVRMAVAMRERVATLLGKWRKRGYDL
;
A
#
# COMPACT_ATOMS: atom_id res chain seq x y z
N MET A 1 24.64 51.50 -63.15
CA MET A 1 23.91 50.30 -62.66
C MET A 1 24.75 49.70 -61.56
N GLY A 2 24.47 49.78 -60.28
CA GLY A 2 23.25 50.10 -59.53
C GLY A 2 23.43 49.31 -58.23
N ALA A 3 24.11 49.91 -57.25
CA ALA A 3 24.40 49.26 -55.98
C ALA A 3 23.09 49.08 -55.19
N GLU A 4 22.56 47.86 -55.18
CA GLU A 4 21.48 47.47 -54.28
C GLU A 4 22.03 47.42 -52.87
N GLY A 5 21.92 48.56 -52.18
CA GLY A 5 22.17 48.67 -50.76
C GLY A 5 21.23 47.72 -50.01
N THR A 6 21.81 46.74 -49.34
CA THR A 6 21.15 46.04 -48.24
C THR A 6 20.79 47.09 -47.22
N ASP A 7 19.50 47.37 -47.04
CA ASP A 7 18.99 48.35 -46.09
C ASP A 7 19.51 48.01 -44.68
N PRO A 8 20.47 48.78 -44.13
CA PRO A 8 21.08 48.48 -42.84
C PRO A 8 20.07 48.60 -41.69
N LEU A 9 18.97 49.32 -41.89
CA LEU A 9 17.89 49.46 -40.92
C LEU A 9 17.03 48.20 -40.86
N GLY A 10 16.62 47.65 -42.01
CA GLY A 10 15.88 46.39 -42.09
C GLY A 10 16.65 45.20 -41.51
N LEU A 11 17.96 45.11 -41.75
CA LEU A 11 18.80 44.04 -41.19
C LEU A 11 18.93 44.15 -39.65
N ARG A 12 19.03 45.37 -39.12
CA ARG A 12 19.10 45.62 -37.68
C ARG A 12 17.78 45.31 -36.97
N GLU A 13 16.65 45.65 -37.58
CA GLU A 13 15.33 45.27 -37.06
C GLU A 13 15.14 43.76 -37.05
N GLN A 14 15.56 43.07 -38.13
CA GLN A 14 15.44 41.62 -38.24
C GLN A 14 16.33 40.88 -37.22
N ILE A 15 17.55 41.37 -36.98
CA ILE A 15 18.43 40.85 -35.91
C ILE A 15 17.80 41.09 -34.53
N ALA A 16 17.28 42.29 -34.27
CA ALA A 16 16.63 42.60 -33.00
C ALA A 16 15.38 41.74 -32.75
N GLN A 17 14.61 41.44 -33.79
CA GLN A 17 13.43 40.59 -33.72
C GLN A 17 13.78 39.10 -33.53
N ASN A 18 14.83 38.62 -34.21
CA ASN A 18 15.36 37.29 -33.98
C ASN A 18 15.90 37.13 -32.56
N GLN A 19 16.61 38.14 -32.03
CA GLN A 19 17.15 38.11 -30.67
C GLN A 19 16.03 38.03 -29.62
N ARG A 20 14.97 38.83 -29.76
CA ARG A 20 13.78 38.76 -28.88
C ARG A 20 13.09 37.40 -28.93
N THR A 21 13.06 36.78 -30.11
CA THR A 21 12.44 35.46 -30.32
C THR A 21 13.28 34.36 -29.65
N ILE A 22 14.60 34.39 -29.81
CA ILE A 22 15.54 33.49 -29.13
C ILE A 22 15.42 33.63 -27.62
N ASP A 23 15.38 34.85 -27.10
CA ASP A 23 15.22 35.10 -25.67
C ASP A 23 13.88 34.57 -25.14
N ARG A 24 12.81 34.65 -25.94
CA ARG A 24 11.51 34.08 -25.57
C ARG A 24 11.56 32.55 -25.56
N LEU A 25 12.11 31.93 -26.61
CA LEU A 25 12.23 30.47 -26.72
C LEU A 25 13.13 29.89 -25.64
N ASN A 26 14.23 30.56 -25.30
CA ASN A 26 15.12 30.14 -24.20
C ASN A 26 14.41 30.19 -22.85
N ARG A 27 13.56 31.20 -22.60
CA ARG A 27 12.74 31.26 -21.39
C ARG A 27 11.69 30.15 -21.34
N GLU A 28 11.02 29.88 -22.45
CA GLU A 28 10.05 28.77 -22.55
C GLU A 28 10.73 27.41 -22.35
N LEU A 29 11.91 27.20 -22.95
CA LEU A 29 12.69 25.98 -22.83
C LEU A 29 13.21 25.77 -21.40
N ALA A 30 13.68 26.84 -20.74
CA ALA A 30 14.10 26.77 -19.34
C ALA A 30 12.93 26.37 -18.44
N LYS A 31 11.76 26.99 -18.62
CA LYS A 31 10.55 26.63 -17.86
C LYS A 31 10.13 25.17 -18.09
N LYS A 32 10.15 24.71 -19.35
CA LYS A 32 9.89 23.29 -19.71
C LYS A 32 10.92 22.33 -19.11
N SER A 33 12.18 22.72 -19.04
CA SER A 33 13.25 21.89 -18.48
C SER A 33 13.12 21.73 -16.97
N ASP A 34 12.72 22.80 -16.27
CA ASP A 34 12.47 22.78 -14.83
C ASP A 34 11.24 21.91 -14.50
N GLU A 35 10.16 22.02 -15.27
CA GLU A 35 8.99 21.14 -15.16
C GLU A 35 9.37 19.65 -15.30
N VAL A 36 10.16 19.30 -16.31
CA VAL A 36 10.61 17.91 -16.53
C VAL A 36 11.51 17.42 -15.40
N ARG A 37 12.40 18.27 -14.88
CA ARG A 37 13.31 17.92 -13.77
C ARG A 37 12.53 17.64 -12.48
N ILE A 38 11.54 18.47 -12.19
CA ILE A 38 10.61 18.30 -11.06
C ILE A 38 9.91 16.94 -11.16
N ILE A 39 9.38 16.61 -12.34
CA ILE A 39 8.71 15.33 -12.58
C ILE A 39 9.67 14.16 -12.35
N GLN A 40 10.90 14.23 -12.88
CA GLN A 40 11.89 13.17 -12.71
C GLN A 40 12.32 12.97 -11.24
N GLN A 41 12.48 14.04 -10.48
CA GLN A 41 12.81 13.95 -9.05
C GLN A 41 11.68 13.29 -8.25
N ILE A 42 10.43 13.68 -8.51
CA ILE A 42 9.26 13.09 -7.87
C ILE A 42 9.14 11.60 -8.24
N SER A 43 9.26 11.26 -9.53
CA SER A 43 9.24 9.87 -10.02
C SER A 43 10.34 9.00 -9.41
N SER A 44 11.56 9.51 -9.26
CA SER A 44 12.67 8.76 -8.67
C SER A 44 12.51 8.54 -7.17
N ALA A 45 11.99 9.54 -6.43
CA ALA A 45 11.78 9.40 -5.00
C ALA A 45 10.65 8.40 -4.70
N ILE A 46 9.56 8.46 -5.47
CA ILE A 46 8.37 7.62 -5.34
C ILE A 46 8.66 6.12 -5.60
N THR A 47 9.60 5.80 -6.51
CA THR A 47 9.94 4.40 -6.85
C THR A 47 11.01 3.77 -5.96
N SER A 48 11.62 4.55 -5.05
CA SER A 48 12.77 4.12 -4.25
C SER A 48 12.41 3.34 -2.97
N THR A 49 11.14 3.28 -2.60
CA THR A 49 10.67 2.62 -1.38
C THR A 49 9.41 1.79 -1.64
N LEU A 50 9.28 0.69 -0.91
CA LEU A 50 8.11 -0.19 -0.91
C LEU A 50 7.26 -0.02 0.36
N ASP A 51 7.63 0.94 1.20
CA ASP A 51 6.90 1.31 2.40
C ASP A 51 5.80 2.31 2.05
N LEU A 52 4.54 1.93 2.29
CA LEU A 52 3.38 2.77 1.97
C LEU A 52 3.42 4.11 2.70
N ASP A 53 3.78 4.14 3.98
CA ASP A 53 3.78 5.36 4.77
C ASP A 53 4.84 6.33 4.23
N HIS A 54 6.00 5.80 3.88
CA HIS A 54 7.08 6.59 3.28
C HIS A 54 6.74 7.11 1.87
N VAL A 55 6.06 6.31 1.04
CA VAL A 55 5.54 6.77 -0.27
C VAL A 55 4.59 7.96 -0.07
N LEU A 56 3.65 7.85 0.88
CA LEU A 56 2.66 8.91 1.13
C LEU A 56 3.33 10.20 1.61
N GLU A 57 4.33 10.11 2.49
CA GLU A 57 5.12 11.25 2.95
C GLU A 57 5.87 11.94 1.81
N ILE A 58 6.49 11.18 0.91
CA ILE A 58 7.21 11.70 -0.25
C ILE A 58 6.25 12.46 -1.18
N VAL A 59 5.09 11.86 -1.49
CA VAL A 59 4.08 12.46 -2.38
C VAL A 59 3.57 13.76 -1.79
N LEU A 60 3.09 13.76 -0.54
CA LEU A 60 2.58 14.98 0.11
C LEU A 60 3.68 16.03 0.31
N GLY A 61 4.90 15.60 0.62
CA GLY A 61 6.05 16.50 0.70
C GLY A 61 6.39 17.16 -0.64
N ALA A 62 6.20 16.46 -1.76
CA ALA A 62 6.37 17.02 -3.10
C ALA A 62 5.23 17.99 -3.47
N MET A 63 3.99 17.70 -3.07
CA MET A 63 2.86 18.64 -3.24
C MET A 63 3.17 19.99 -2.62
N ASP A 64 3.68 19.99 -1.39
CA ASP A 64 4.04 21.19 -0.65
C ASP A 64 5.30 21.88 -1.21
N ARG A 65 6.44 21.19 -1.22
CA ARG A 65 7.74 21.82 -1.53
C ARG A 65 7.96 22.14 -3.00
N VAL A 66 7.33 21.39 -3.90
CA VAL A 66 7.62 21.46 -5.34
C VAL A 66 6.48 22.10 -6.10
N LEU A 67 5.23 21.71 -5.80
CA LEU A 67 4.06 22.27 -6.46
C LEU A 67 3.42 23.43 -5.69
N GLY A 68 3.81 23.68 -4.44
CA GLY A 68 3.25 24.76 -3.61
C GLY A 68 1.85 24.49 -3.06
N PHE A 69 1.35 23.26 -3.17
CA PHE A 69 0.07 22.83 -2.58
C PHE A 69 0.25 22.53 -1.09
N GLN A 70 0.03 23.54 -0.26
CA GLN A 70 0.27 23.47 1.18
C GLN A 70 -0.69 22.55 1.94
N HIS A 71 -1.91 22.38 1.42
CA HIS A 71 -2.98 21.62 2.08
C HIS A 71 -3.38 20.48 1.16
N SER A 72 -2.87 19.29 1.47
CA SER A 72 -3.05 18.11 0.62
C SER A 72 -3.29 16.85 1.44
N MET A 73 -4.13 15.97 0.93
CA MET A 73 -4.49 14.73 1.60
C MET A 73 -4.70 13.60 0.61
N ILE A 74 -4.41 12.37 1.05
CA ILE A 74 -4.59 11.15 0.26
C ILE A 74 -5.54 10.23 1.01
N LEU A 75 -6.63 9.89 0.32
CA LEU A 75 -7.56 8.86 0.75
C LEU A 75 -7.38 7.63 -0.13
N LEU A 76 -7.35 6.45 0.47
CA LEU A 76 -7.18 5.20 -0.27
C LEU A 76 -8.46 4.38 -0.24
N LYS A 77 -8.75 3.70 -1.35
CA LYS A 77 -9.92 2.83 -1.46
C LYS A 77 -9.80 1.67 -0.48
N ASP A 78 -10.88 1.39 0.24
CA ASP A 78 -11.06 0.16 1.00
C ASP A 78 -11.29 -1.02 0.02
N PRO A 79 -10.52 -2.11 0.10
CA PRO A 79 -10.74 -3.29 -0.75
C PRO A 79 -12.13 -3.91 -0.57
N ALA A 80 -12.70 -3.86 0.64
CA ALA A 80 -13.92 -4.57 1.01
C ALA A 80 -15.20 -3.74 0.85
N ALA A 81 -15.09 -2.43 0.68
CA ALA A 81 -16.24 -1.52 0.61
C ALA A 81 -16.07 -0.45 -0.47
N GLU A 82 -17.17 0.13 -0.93
CA GLU A 82 -17.17 1.34 -1.77
C GLU A 82 -16.98 2.60 -0.91
N ARG A 83 -15.87 2.60 -0.16
CA ARG A 83 -15.46 3.69 0.73
C ARG A 83 -14.00 4.01 0.54
N LEU A 84 -13.66 5.27 0.82
CA LEU A 84 -12.30 5.76 0.94
C LEU A 84 -12.00 5.97 2.42
N ARG A 85 -10.76 5.69 2.83
CA ARG A 85 -10.25 6.03 4.16
C ARG A 85 -9.08 6.98 4.02
N LEU A 86 -9.01 8.00 4.87
CA LEU A 86 -7.86 8.90 4.90
C LEU A 86 -6.63 8.18 5.48
N PHE A 87 -5.54 8.20 4.72
CA PHE A 87 -4.26 7.60 5.11
C PHE A 87 -3.20 8.63 5.45
N ALA A 88 -3.18 9.78 4.76
CA ALA A 88 -2.19 10.80 5.02
C ALA A 88 -2.73 12.19 4.67
N SER A 89 -2.30 13.19 5.43
CA SER A 89 -2.65 14.59 5.22
C SER A 89 -1.47 15.48 5.61
N ARG A 90 -1.38 16.65 4.99
CA ARG A 90 -0.35 17.66 5.22
C ARG A 90 -0.98 19.04 5.13
N GLY A 91 -0.58 19.93 6.05
CA GLY A 91 -1.05 21.31 6.12
C GLY A 91 -2.31 21.54 6.95
N TYR A 92 -2.84 20.51 7.62
CA TYR A 92 -4.06 20.62 8.43
C TYR A 92 -3.75 20.63 9.94
N ASP A 93 -4.55 21.36 10.72
CA ASP A 93 -4.42 21.46 12.19
C ASP A 93 -4.61 20.12 12.89
N ALA A 94 -5.47 19.26 12.33
CA ALA A 94 -5.69 17.90 12.77
C ALA A 94 -5.44 16.94 11.60
N PRO A 95 -4.73 15.82 11.80
CA PRO A 95 -4.40 14.92 10.71
C PRO A 95 -5.62 14.11 10.22
N GLY A 96 -6.64 13.92 11.07
CA GLY A 96 -7.91 13.28 10.71
C GLY A 96 -7.80 11.83 10.22
N LEU A 97 -6.71 11.14 10.57
CA LEU A 97 -6.41 9.77 10.12
C LEU A 97 -7.57 8.82 10.42
N GLY A 98 -7.91 7.97 9.44
CA GLY A 98 -9.00 7.01 9.57
C GLY A 98 -10.40 7.56 9.24
N ALA A 99 -10.53 8.86 8.94
CA ALA A 99 -11.78 9.41 8.42
C ALA A 99 -12.23 8.69 7.14
N GLU A 100 -13.54 8.50 6.98
CA GLU A 100 -14.09 7.74 5.85
C GLU A 100 -15.07 8.54 5.00
N VAL A 101 -15.09 8.24 3.70
CA VAL A 101 -15.96 8.85 2.70
C VAL A 101 -16.57 7.77 1.83
N GLY A 102 -17.91 7.73 1.74
CA GLY A 102 -18.60 6.87 0.79
C GLY A 102 -18.45 7.33 -0.65
N PHE A 103 -18.54 6.41 -1.61
CA PHE A 103 -18.59 6.79 -3.02
C PHE A 103 -19.86 7.62 -3.28
N GLY A 104 -19.74 8.66 -4.12
CA GLY A 104 -20.80 9.64 -4.36
C GLY A 104 -20.98 10.69 -3.24
N GLU A 105 -20.33 10.55 -2.08
CA GLU A 105 -20.44 11.50 -0.97
C GLU A 105 -19.46 12.68 -1.12
N GLY A 106 -20.01 13.88 -1.33
CA GLY A 106 -19.21 15.10 -1.49
C GLY A 106 -18.30 15.06 -2.73
N VAL A 107 -17.40 16.03 -2.85
CA VAL A 107 -16.51 16.13 -4.03
C VAL A 107 -15.59 14.90 -4.13
N ILE A 108 -15.00 14.49 -3.00
CA ILE A 108 -14.06 13.37 -2.92
C ILE A 108 -14.76 12.05 -3.34
N GLY A 109 -15.96 11.78 -2.81
CA GLY A 109 -16.72 10.57 -3.14
C GLY A 109 -17.21 10.56 -4.58
N VAL A 110 -17.61 11.69 -5.14
CA VAL A 110 -18.01 11.79 -6.57
C VAL A 110 -16.82 11.57 -7.50
N VAL A 111 -15.63 12.08 -7.15
CA VAL A 111 -14.40 11.80 -7.91
C VAL A 111 -14.06 10.31 -7.90
N ALA A 112 -14.24 9.65 -6.75
CA ALA A 112 -14.04 8.20 -6.63
C ALA A 112 -15.02 7.40 -7.50
N GLU A 113 -16.31 7.73 -7.43
CA GLU A 113 -17.37 7.08 -8.20
C GLU A 113 -17.16 7.26 -9.71
N ARG A 114 -16.93 8.50 -10.15
CA ARG A 114 -16.84 8.85 -11.57
C ARG A 114 -15.46 8.60 -12.18
N LYS A 115 -14.43 8.40 -11.35
CA LYS A 115 -13.02 8.30 -11.75
C LYS A 115 -12.58 9.45 -12.65
N ARG A 116 -13.03 10.67 -12.35
CA ARG A 116 -12.68 11.89 -13.08
C ARG A 116 -12.23 12.96 -12.11
N MET A 117 -11.20 13.69 -12.49
CA MET A 117 -10.73 14.86 -11.75
C MET A 117 -11.87 15.89 -11.65
N MET A 118 -11.98 16.56 -10.50
CA MET A 118 -12.94 17.64 -10.29
C MET A 118 -12.28 18.82 -9.59
N ARG A 119 -12.54 20.02 -10.14
CA ARG A 119 -12.14 21.30 -9.58
C ARG A 119 -13.37 22.07 -9.11
N VAL A 120 -13.31 22.57 -7.88
CA VAL A 120 -14.38 23.37 -7.26
C VAL A 120 -13.78 24.69 -6.80
N GLY A 121 -14.26 25.81 -7.34
CA GLY A 121 -13.69 27.13 -7.09
C GLY A 121 -14.36 27.96 -5.99
N ASN A 122 -15.52 27.54 -5.48
CA ASN A 122 -16.27 28.28 -4.45
C ASN A 122 -16.94 27.33 -3.44
N LEU A 123 -16.11 26.70 -2.64
CA LEU A 123 -16.51 25.68 -1.67
C LEU A 123 -17.24 26.27 -0.46
N GLY A 124 -16.91 27.51 -0.07
CA GLY A 124 -17.56 28.21 1.04
C GLY A 124 -19.08 28.34 0.84
N MET A 125 -19.52 28.65 -0.38
CA MET A 125 -20.94 28.73 -0.73
C MET A 125 -21.64 27.36 -0.64
N SER A 126 -21.01 26.31 -1.19
CA SER A 126 -21.53 24.94 -1.12
C SER A 126 -21.60 24.40 0.32
N ARG A 127 -20.64 24.75 1.17
CA ARG A 127 -20.59 24.31 2.57
C ARG A 127 -21.68 24.95 3.43
N ASN A 128 -21.97 26.24 3.21
CA ASN A 128 -23.08 26.93 3.88
C ASN A 128 -24.43 26.32 3.49
N TYR A 129 -24.61 25.98 2.21
CA TYR A 129 -25.79 25.28 1.74
C TYR A 129 -25.91 23.88 2.39
N LEU A 130 -24.88 23.05 2.32
CA LEU A 130 -24.88 21.71 2.93
C LEU A 130 -25.07 21.73 4.44
N ARG A 131 -24.47 22.69 5.15
CA ARG A 131 -24.68 22.88 6.60
C ARG A 131 -26.14 23.23 6.90
N SER A 132 -26.77 24.08 6.09
CA SER A 132 -28.18 24.42 6.24
C SER A 132 -29.12 23.24 5.95
N VAL A 133 -28.76 22.36 5.01
CA VAL A 133 -29.54 21.15 4.71
C VAL A 133 -29.34 20.09 5.79
N ARG A 134 -28.10 19.86 6.25
CA ARG A 134 -27.80 18.91 7.34
C ARG A 134 -28.48 19.31 8.64
N ALA A 135 -28.45 20.60 9.02
CA ALA A 135 -29.14 21.10 10.21
C ALA A 135 -30.67 20.85 10.15
N ARG A 136 -31.28 20.89 8.95
CA ARG A 136 -32.70 20.56 8.75
C ARG A 136 -32.96 19.06 8.82
N MET A 137 -32.03 18.23 8.35
CA MET A 137 -32.14 16.76 8.39
C MET A 137 -31.93 16.18 9.79
N GLU A 138 -31.00 16.75 10.56
CA GLU A 138 -30.77 16.44 11.98
C GLU A 138 -32.01 16.78 12.82
N ALA A 139 -32.65 17.92 12.56
CA ALA A 139 -33.91 18.32 13.20
C ALA A 139 -35.08 17.36 12.91
N THR A 140 -35.03 16.61 11.80
CA THR A 140 -36.03 15.58 11.43
C THR A 140 -35.70 14.18 11.92
N GLY A 141 -34.59 13.97 12.65
CA GLY A 141 -34.25 12.69 13.29
C GLY A 141 -33.87 11.55 12.33
N GLN A 142 -33.50 11.86 11.08
CA GLN A 142 -33.23 10.87 10.03
C GLN A 142 -31.74 10.46 9.87
N MET A 143 -30.85 10.85 10.78
CA MET A 143 -29.45 10.41 10.76
C MET A 143 -29.09 9.63 12.03
N GLY A 144 -28.67 8.37 11.84
CA GLY A 144 -28.00 7.59 12.87
C GLY A 144 -26.63 8.21 13.15
N ALA A 145 -26.34 8.45 14.43
CA ALA A 145 -25.05 8.93 14.89
C ALA A 145 -23.98 7.85 14.60
N VAL A 146 -23.27 7.99 13.49
CA VAL A 146 -22.00 7.28 13.30
C VAL A 146 -20.91 8.26 13.69
N GLU A 147 -20.23 8.00 14.81
CA GLU A 147 -18.98 8.66 15.20
C GLU A 147 -17.86 8.23 14.24
N THR A 148 -17.90 8.68 12.99
CA THR A 148 -16.72 8.64 12.14
C THR A 148 -15.81 9.83 12.47
N ALA A 149 -14.50 9.58 12.51
CA ALA A 149 -13.51 10.66 12.48
C ALA A 149 -13.84 11.57 11.29
N SER A 150 -14.01 12.86 11.55
CA SER A 150 -14.29 13.83 10.50
C SER A 150 -13.05 14.01 9.63
N LEU A 151 -13.24 14.13 8.32
CA LEU A 151 -12.15 14.47 7.42
C LEU A 151 -11.44 15.73 7.92
N PRO A 152 -10.10 15.77 7.86
CA PRO A 152 -9.39 17.02 8.02
C PRO A 152 -9.77 17.92 6.85
N GLY A 153 -9.96 19.20 7.12
CA GLY A 153 -10.32 20.16 6.09
C GLY A 153 -9.98 21.55 6.57
N LEU A 154 -9.60 22.40 5.62
CA LEU A 154 -9.37 23.81 5.89
C LEU A 154 -10.68 24.44 6.40
N PRO A 155 -10.68 25.07 7.60
CA PRO A 155 -11.89 25.70 8.15
C PRO A 155 -12.48 26.75 7.20
N ASP A 156 -11.66 27.41 6.41
CA ASP A 156 -11.97 28.48 5.47
C ASP A 156 -11.74 28.08 4.00
N ALA A 157 -11.71 26.78 3.67
CA ALA A 157 -11.54 26.31 2.30
C ALA A 157 -12.52 26.98 1.33
N GLN A 158 -11.99 27.65 0.30
CA GLN A 158 -12.77 28.29 -0.76
C GLN A 158 -12.63 27.57 -2.10
N SER A 159 -11.57 26.79 -2.31
CA SER A 159 -11.47 25.93 -3.49
C SER A 159 -10.82 24.59 -3.17
N GLN A 160 -11.14 23.58 -3.97
CA GLN A 160 -10.60 22.23 -3.87
C GLN A 160 -10.38 21.67 -5.27
N LEU A 161 -9.31 20.89 -5.44
CA LEU A 161 -9.07 20.07 -6.61
C LEU A 161 -8.85 18.64 -6.14
N ALA A 162 -9.62 17.71 -6.69
CA ALA A 162 -9.58 16.29 -6.33
C ALA A 162 -9.34 15.45 -7.58
N LEU A 163 -8.36 14.55 -7.49
CA LEU A 163 -7.87 13.70 -8.56
C LEU A 163 -8.01 12.22 -8.18
N PRO A 164 -8.59 11.36 -9.03
CA PRO A 164 -8.57 9.93 -8.81
C PRO A 164 -7.16 9.37 -9.07
N LEU A 165 -6.68 8.55 -8.16
CA LEU A 165 -5.44 7.80 -8.31
C LEU A 165 -5.78 6.46 -8.98
N LEU A 166 -5.41 6.30 -10.25
CA LEU A 166 -5.78 5.16 -11.09
C LEU A 166 -4.55 4.32 -11.48
N VAL A 167 -4.68 3.00 -11.43
CA VAL A 167 -3.72 2.05 -12.01
C VAL A 167 -4.50 1.10 -12.93
N LYS A 168 -4.24 1.14 -14.23
CA LYS A 168 -4.97 0.35 -15.25
C LYS A 168 -6.50 0.44 -15.06
N ASP A 169 -7.03 1.66 -14.95
CA ASP A 169 -8.45 1.99 -14.69
C ASP A 169 -9.03 1.55 -13.34
N ARG A 170 -8.25 0.88 -12.48
CA ARG A 170 -8.63 0.57 -11.11
C ARG A 170 -8.35 1.76 -10.20
N LEU A 171 -9.35 2.15 -9.42
CA LEU A 171 -9.20 3.19 -8.41
C LEU A 171 -8.39 2.67 -7.22
N VAL A 172 -7.24 3.30 -6.98
CA VAL A 172 -6.38 3.08 -5.80
C VAL A 172 -6.79 4.02 -4.66
N GLY A 173 -7.16 5.25 -4.99
CA GLY A 173 -7.51 6.29 -4.02
C GLY A 173 -7.86 7.62 -4.68
N VAL A 174 -7.91 8.67 -3.88
CA VAL A 174 -8.13 10.06 -4.30
C VAL A 174 -7.10 10.95 -3.63
N LEU A 175 -6.43 11.78 -4.42
CA LEU A 175 -5.57 12.87 -3.94
C LEU A 175 -6.37 14.16 -3.98
N VAL A 176 -6.33 14.93 -2.89
CA VAL A 176 -7.09 16.16 -2.73
C VAL A 176 -6.14 17.28 -2.34
N VAL A 177 -6.32 18.44 -2.94
CA VAL A 177 -5.66 19.69 -2.53
C VAL A 177 -6.71 20.76 -2.26
N GLU A 178 -6.46 21.59 -1.25
CA GLU A 178 -7.37 22.66 -0.81
C GLU A 178 -6.67 24.02 -0.75
N SER A 179 -7.47 25.07 -0.88
CA SER A 179 -6.99 26.45 -0.76
C SER A 179 -8.05 27.34 -0.10
N PRO A 180 -7.64 28.30 0.75
CA PRO A 180 -8.52 29.32 1.31
C PRO A 180 -8.90 30.40 0.28
N ARG A 181 -8.26 30.42 -0.90
CA ARG A 181 -8.56 31.37 -1.98
C ARG A 181 -9.62 30.78 -2.92
N PRO A 182 -10.64 31.55 -3.34
CA PRO A 182 -11.59 31.10 -4.35
C PRO A 182 -10.88 30.96 -5.70
N ASN A 183 -11.29 29.98 -6.50
CA ASN A 183 -10.73 29.66 -7.82
C ASN A 183 -9.20 29.60 -7.85
N ALA A 184 -8.57 29.05 -6.80
CA ALA A 184 -7.11 29.06 -6.68
C ALA A 184 -6.39 28.15 -7.69
N PHE A 185 -7.12 27.21 -8.31
CA PHE A 185 -6.56 26.19 -9.18
C PHE A 185 -6.91 26.48 -10.65
N ASP A 186 -5.94 26.31 -11.55
CA ASP A 186 -6.08 26.46 -13.00
C ASP A 186 -5.80 25.15 -13.78
N GLU A 187 -5.78 25.23 -15.12
CA GLU A 187 -5.51 24.07 -15.99
C GLU A 187 -4.08 23.52 -15.87
N LEU A 188 -3.12 24.38 -15.53
CA LEU A 188 -1.74 23.96 -15.31
C LEU A 188 -1.63 23.17 -14.01
N ASP A 189 -2.34 23.59 -12.96
CA ASP A 189 -2.44 22.84 -11.71
C ASP A 189 -3.04 21.45 -11.92
N GLU A 190 -4.10 21.35 -12.73
CA GLU A 190 -4.71 20.06 -13.11
C GLU A 190 -3.68 19.15 -13.80
N LEU A 191 -2.91 19.69 -14.75
CA LEU A 191 -1.87 18.95 -15.47
C LEU A 191 -0.75 18.47 -14.53
N LEU A 192 -0.22 19.36 -13.69
CA LEU A 192 0.86 19.03 -12.74
C LEU A 192 0.40 18.00 -11.71
N LEU A 193 -0.79 18.19 -11.15
CA LEU A 193 -1.38 17.26 -10.19
C LEU A 193 -1.65 15.90 -10.83
N GLY A 194 -2.13 15.89 -12.08
CA GLY A 194 -2.35 14.66 -12.86
C GLY A 194 -1.06 13.85 -13.06
N ILE A 195 0.06 14.52 -13.35
CA ILE A 195 1.37 13.85 -13.51
C ILE A 195 1.80 13.20 -12.20
N VAL A 196 1.78 13.95 -11.09
CA VAL A 196 2.22 13.40 -9.80
C VAL A 196 1.24 12.35 -9.29
N GLY A 197 -0.06 12.53 -9.48
CA GLY A 197 -1.08 11.57 -9.08
C GLY A 197 -0.93 10.24 -9.80
N ASN A 198 -0.61 10.22 -11.10
CA ASN A 198 -0.36 8.96 -11.83
C ASN A 198 0.86 8.19 -11.28
N GLN A 199 1.91 8.91 -10.91
CA GLN A 199 3.11 8.32 -10.30
C GLN A 199 2.81 7.80 -8.89
N ALA A 200 2.12 8.61 -8.09
CA ALA A 200 1.68 8.26 -6.74
C ALA A 200 0.79 7.02 -6.75
N ALA A 201 -0.20 6.96 -7.66
CA ALA A 201 -1.09 5.81 -7.82
C ALA A 201 -0.30 4.52 -8.03
N THR A 202 0.68 4.55 -8.95
CA THR A 202 1.53 3.40 -9.26
C THR A 202 2.35 2.94 -8.06
N ALA A 203 2.97 3.86 -7.33
CA ALA A 203 3.80 3.48 -6.19
C ALA A 203 2.99 3.05 -4.97
N ILE A 204 1.85 3.69 -4.70
CA ILE A 204 0.93 3.25 -3.65
C ILE A 204 0.45 1.82 -3.95
N ASP A 205 0.13 1.52 -5.21
CA ASP A 205 -0.29 0.18 -5.62
C ASP A 205 0.84 -0.85 -5.49
N ASN A 206 2.06 -0.49 -5.86
CA ASN A 206 3.25 -1.34 -5.70
C ASN A 206 3.55 -1.61 -4.23
N ALA A 207 3.57 -0.57 -3.38
CA ALA A 207 3.82 -0.70 -1.94
C ALA A 207 2.77 -1.59 -1.27
N ARG A 208 1.48 -1.40 -1.58
CA ARG A 208 0.39 -2.26 -1.08
C ARG A 208 0.50 -3.71 -1.55
N SER A 209 0.82 -3.91 -2.82
CA SER A 209 1.02 -5.25 -3.39
C SER A 209 2.19 -5.96 -2.73
N TYR A 210 3.29 -5.24 -2.49
CA TYR A 210 4.46 -5.78 -1.80
C TYR A 210 4.15 -6.13 -0.35
N GLN A 211 3.46 -5.27 0.40
CA GLN A 211 3.01 -5.57 1.76
C GLN A 211 2.10 -6.81 1.80
N LEU A 212 1.24 -7.00 0.80
CA LEU A 212 0.41 -8.20 0.70
C LEU A 212 1.26 -9.44 0.43
N VAL A 213 2.21 -9.36 -0.50
CA VAL A 213 3.16 -10.45 -0.79
C VAL A 213 4.03 -10.77 0.43
N GLU A 214 4.46 -9.77 1.19
CA GLU A 214 5.23 -9.96 2.42
C GLU A 214 4.36 -10.57 3.52
N LYS A 215 3.13 -10.10 3.73
CA LYS A 215 2.16 -10.71 4.65
C LYS A 215 1.88 -12.15 4.25
N LEU A 216 1.64 -12.42 2.98
CA LEU A 216 1.46 -13.77 2.44
C LEU A 216 2.73 -14.61 2.60
N SER A 217 3.92 -14.03 2.46
CA SER A 217 5.19 -14.73 2.67
C SER A 217 5.44 -15.04 4.14
N ARG A 218 5.00 -14.16 5.06
CA ARG A 218 4.95 -14.43 6.50
C ARG A 218 3.93 -15.54 6.77
N LEU A 219 2.71 -15.47 6.22
CA LEU A 219 1.69 -16.52 6.32
C LEU A 219 2.15 -17.86 5.71
N LYS A 220 2.90 -17.86 4.60
CA LYS A 220 3.51 -19.07 4.00
C LYS A 220 4.61 -19.67 4.87
N ARG A 221 5.16 -18.94 5.84
CA ARG A 221 6.00 -19.52 6.91
C ARG A 221 5.17 -20.17 8.02
N PHE A 222 3.87 -19.87 8.09
CA PHE A 222 2.93 -20.40 9.08
C PHE A 222 1.99 -21.48 8.52
N PHE A 223 1.83 -21.59 7.21
CA PHE A 223 1.04 -22.63 6.54
C PHE A 223 1.91 -23.45 5.60
N SER A 224 1.69 -24.77 5.53
CA SER A 224 2.33 -25.59 4.52
C SER A 224 1.99 -25.03 3.11
N PRO A 225 2.89 -25.10 2.12
CA PRO A 225 2.64 -24.63 0.75
C PRO A 225 1.33 -25.13 0.14
N GLN A 226 0.85 -26.29 0.58
CA GLN A 226 -0.39 -26.93 0.13
C GLN A 226 -1.65 -26.14 0.54
N LEU A 227 -1.68 -25.54 1.73
CA LEU A 227 -2.86 -24.82 2.23
C LEU A 227 -3.09 -23.51 1.47
N ALA A 228 -2.00 -22.82 1.13
CA ALA A 228 -2.06 -21.54 0.42
C ALA A 228 -2.57 -21.71 -1.02
N GLU A 229 -2.21 -22.80 -1.69
CA GLU A 229 -2.65 -23.10 -3.06
C GLU A 229 -4.13 -23.49 -3.11
N ALA A 230 -4.62 -24.23 -2.10
CA ALA A 230 -6.03 -24.58 -1.96
C ALA A 230 -6.94 -23.37 -1.72
N ILE A 231 -6.47 -22.37 -0.95
CA ILE A 231 -7.21 -21.12 -0.71
C ILE A 231 -7.29 -20.25 -1.98
N VAL A 232 -6.21 -20.17 -2.76
CA VAL A 232 -6.15 -19.33 -3.97
C VAL A 232 -6.96 -19.90 -5.13
N THR A 233 -7.09 -21.23 -5.21
CA THR A 233 -7.78 -21.90 -6.32
C THR A 233 -9.30 -21.97 -6.19
N GLY A 234 -9.87 -21.61 -5.03
CA GLY A 234 -11.31 -21.33 -4.87
C GLY A 234 -12.25 -22.50 -5.23
N GLY A 235 -11.85 -23.73 -4.93
CA GLY A 235 -12.64 -24.94 -5.21
C GLY A 235 -13.81 -25.18 -4.23
N ALA A 236 -14.65 -26.18 -4.53
CA ALA A 236 -15.84 -26.55 -3.76
C ALA A 236 -15.56 -27.01 -2.31
N ASP A 237 -14.33 -27.43 -2.02
CA ASP A 237 -13.80 -27.71 -0.68
C ASP A 237 -13.05 -26.50 -0.14
N ASP A 238 -13.79 -25.42 0.15
CA ASP A 238 -13.25 -24.28 0.88
C ASP A 238 -12.82 -24.75 2.29
N PRO A 239 -11.51 -24.78 2.61
CA PRO A 239 -11.02 -25.24 3.90
C PRO A 239 -11.47 -24.34 5.08
N LEU A 240 -12.08 -23.18 4.80
CA LEU A 240 -12.63 -22.27 5.80
C LEU A 240 -14.07 -22.63 6.22
N LYS A 241 -14.74 -23.59 5.56
CA LYS A 241 -16.07 -24.05 5.98
C LYS A 241 -15.98 -24.94 7.22
N THR A 242 -16.80 -24.63 8.21
CA THR A 242 -16.94 -25.44 9.43
C THR A 242 -17.40 -26.86 9.08
N HIS A 243 -16.65 -27.86 9.53
CA HIS A 243 -16.99 -29.26 9.35
C HIS A 243 -16.53 -30.10 10.55
N ARG A 244 -17.03 -31.33 10.65
CA ARG A 244 -16.65 -32.30 11.69
C ARG A 244 -15.98 -33.49 11.02
N ARG A 245 -14.76 -33.83 11.46
CA ARG A 245 -13.99 -34.95 10.93
C ARG A 245 -13.15 -35.61 12.03
N GLU A 246 -12.89 -36.90 11.86
CA GLU A 246 -11.91 -37.62 12.67
C GLU A 246 -10.49 -37.28 12.18
N VAL A 247 -9.64 -36.83 13.09
CA VAL A 247 -8.28 -36.36 12.79
C VAL A 247 -7.28 -37.10 13.67
N THR A 248 -6.08 -37.33 13.14
CA THR A 248 -4.93 -37.73 13.95
C THR A 248 -4.09 -36.51 14.24
N VAL A 249 -3.77 -36.30 15.52
CA VAL A 249 -2.95 -35.17 15.97
C VAL A 249 -1.61 -35.69 16.48
N VAL A 250 -0.52 -35.08 16.03
CA VAL A 250 0.84 -35.35 16.51
C VAL A 250 1.38 -34.10 17.18
N PHE A 251 1.87 -34.26 18.41
CA PHE A 251 2.60 -33.25 19.15
C PHE A 251 4.08 -33.63 19.22
N LEU A 252 4.95 -32.68 18.92
CA LEU A 252 6.40 -32.83 18.98
C LEU A 252 6.97 -31.75 19.86
N ASP A 253 8.06 -32.06 20.54
CA ASP A 253 8.80 -31.17 21.43
C ASP A 253 10.28 -31.58 21.43
N LEU A 254 11.20 -30.61 21.42
CA LEU A 254 12.63 -30.91 21.35
C LEU A 254 13.21 -30.92 22.77
N ARG A 255 13.51 -32.11 23.27
CA ARG A 255 14.12 -32.26 24.60
C ARG A 255 15.42 -31.45 24.70
N GLY A 256 15.58 -30.75 25.82
CA GLY A 256 16.77 -29.93 26.10
C GLY A 256 16.73 -28.54 25.48
N PHE A 257 15.79 -28.25 24.57
CA PHE A 257 15.76 -26.97 23.87
C PHE A 257 15.53 -25.77 24.78
N THR A 258 14.60 -25.86 25.74
CA THR A 258 14.33 -24.75 26.66
C THR A 258 15.59 -24.35 27.45
N ALA A 259 16.34 -25.32 27.95
CA ALA A 259 17.58 -25.07 28.67
C ALA A 259 18.65 -24.47 27.76
N PHE A 260 18.80 -25.00 26.54
CA PHE A 260 19.69 -24.44 25.53
C PHE A 260 19.34 -22.99 25.18
N ALA A 261 18.04 -22.66 25.04
CA ALA A 261 17.57 -21.33 24.69
C ALA A 261 17.80 -20.29 25.80
N GLU A 262 17.83 -20.70 27.07
CA GLU A 262 18.12 -19.82 28.20
C GLU A 262 19.60 -19.45 28.32
N THR A 263 20.51 -20.31 27.81
CA THR A 263 21.96 -20.14 27.98
C THR A 263 22.70 -19.72 26.71
N SER A 264 22.01 -19.67 25.57
CA SER A 264 22.62 -19.41 24.25
C SER A 264 22.25 -18.04 23.71
N GLU A 265 23.09 -17.50 22.83
CA GLU A 265 22.81 -16.23 22.19
C GLU A 265 21.60 -16.34 21.23
N PRO A 266 20.75 -15.30 21.11
CA PRO A 266 19.54 -15.34 20.29
C PRO A 266 19.76 -15.79 18.84
N GLU A 267 20.89 -15.39 18.23
CA GLU A 267 21.25 -15.75 16.87
C GLU A 267 21.46 -17.27 16.70
N GLU A 268 21.99 -17.93 17.73
CA GLU A 268 22.24 -19.37 17.74
C GLU A 268 20.95 -20.15 17.95
N VAL A 269 20.10 -19.70 18.87
CA VAL A 269 18.76 -20.26 19.10
C VAL A 269 17.94 -20.20 17.82
N MET A 270 17.93 -19.04 17.16
CA MET A 270 17.24 -18.87 15.88
C MET A 270 17.87 -19.70 14.76
N GLY A 271 19.19 -19.97 14.83
CA GLY A 271 19.87 -20.88 13.92
C GLY A 271 19.39 -22.32 14.04
N VAL A 272 19.33 -22.84 15.27
CA VAL A 272 18.84 -24.19 15.57
C VAL A 272 17.38 -24.36 15.15
N LEU A 273 16.52 -23.40 15.53
CA LEU A 273 15.10 -23.44 15.14
C LEU A 273 14.91 -23.46 13.62
N ARG A 274 15.65 -22.62 12.88
CA ARG A 274 15.57 -22.61 11.41
C ARG A 274 15.96 -23.95 10.79
N GLU A 275 17.04 -24.56 11.27
CA GLU A 275 17.49 -25.87 10.78
C GLU A 275 16.47 -26.98 11.12
N TYR A 276 15.96 -26.97 12.35
CA TYR A 276 14.95 -27.92 12.82
C TYR A 276 13.65 -27.80 12.04
N HIS A 277 13.09 -26.59 11.95
CA HIS A 277 11.82 -26.32 11.26
C HIS A 277 11.89 -26.66 9.77
N ALA A 278 13.03 -26.40 9.11
CA ALA A 278 13.20 -26.74 7.70
C ALA A 278 13.13 -28.25 7.45
N GLU A 279 13.84 -29.03 8.26
CA GLU A 279 13.86 -30.49 8.13
C GLU A 279 12.53 -31.14 8.52
N MET A 280 11.92 -30.67 9.62
CA MET A 280 10.60 -31.18 10.04
C MET A 280 9.52 -30.79 9.02
N GLY A 281 9.53 -29.55 8.52
CA GLY A 281 8.59 -29.10 7.50
C GLY A 281 8.61 -29.95 6.23
N SER A 282 9.80 -30.36 5.78
CA SER A 282 9.93 -31.28 4.63
C SER A 282 9.31 -32.65 4.91
N LEU A 283 9.44 -33.17 6.12
CA LEU A 283 8.89 -34.48 6.51
C LEU A 283 7.38 -34.44 6.72
N ILE A 284 6.85 -33.35 7.27
CA ILE A 284 5.40 -33.10 7.38
C ILE A 284 4.78 -33.13 5.99
N LEU A 285 5.39 -32.38 5.05
CA LEU A 285 4.94 -32.30 3.68
C LEU A 285 4.94 -33.68 2.99
N SER A 286 6.04 -34.44 3.12
CA SER A 286 6.21 -35.73 2.45
C SER A 286 5.26 -36.82 2.96
N HIS A 287 4.71 -36.65 4.15
CA HIS A 287 3.75 -37.58 4.75
C HIS A 287 2.30 -37.08 4.66
N GLU A 288 2.05 -35.96 3.98
CA GLU A 288 0.73 -35.32 3.85
C GLU A 288 0.15 -34.87 5.20
N GLY A 289 1.02 -34.46 6.14
CA GLY A 289 0.61 -33.81 7.37
C GLY A 289 0.35 -32.32 7.15
N THR A 290 -0.60 -31.77 7.92
CA THR A 290 -0.89 -30.34 7.98
C THR A 290 -0.30 -29.78 9.26
N LEU A 291 0.64 -28.86 9.18
CA LEU A 291 1.14 -28.14 10.34
C LEU A 291 0.10 -27.09 10.78
N GLU A 292 -0.34 -27.13 12.05
CA GLU A 292 -1.21 -26.08 12.62
C GLU A 292 -0.37 -24.89 13.07
N ARG A 293 0.65 -25.12 13.89
CA ARG A 293 1.59 -24.08 14.33
C ARG A 293 2.91 -24.64 14.85
N PHE A 294 3.92 -23.77 14.82
CA PHE A 294 5.12 -23.88 15.66
C PHE A 294 4.90 -23.12 16.97
N THR A 295 5.31 -23.69 18.09
CA THR A 295 5.36 -23.02 19.40
C THR A 295 6.78 -23.17 19.96
N GLY A 296 7.70 -22.33 19.48
CA GLY A 296 9.13 -22.50 19.75
C GLY A 296 9.67 -23.77 19.08
N ASP A 297 10.10 -24.72 19.89
CA ASP A 297 10.49 -26.07 19.49
C ASP A 297 9.33 -27.08 19.44
N GLY A 298 8.18 -26.71 19.99
CA GLY A 298 6.96 -27.48 19.92
C GLY A 298 6.28 -27.41 18.54
N MET A 299 5.67 -28.51 18.11
CA MET A 299 4.87 -28.59 16.87
C MET A 299 3.55 -29.30 17.09
N MET A 300 2.49 -28.82 16.45
CA MET A 300 1.19 -29.49 16.36
C MET A 300 0.87 -29.77 14.90
N ILE A 301 0.66 -31.05 14.58
CA ILE A 301 0.45 -31.52 13.21
C ILE A 301 -0.85 -32.31 13.16
N PHE A 302 -1.68 -32.03 12.17
CA PHE A 302 -2.91 -32.74 11.88
C PHE A 302 -2.74 -33.64 10.66
N PHE A 303 -3.45 -34.76 10.69
CA PHE A 303 -3.70 -35.58 9.51
C PHE A 303 -5.20 -35.67 9.31
N ASN A 304 -5.58 -35.81 8.05
CA ASN A 304 -6.96 -35.87 7.59
C ASN A 304 -7.70 -34.52 7.63
N ASP A 305 -7.03 -33.41 7.92
CA ASP A 305 -7.62 -32.07 7.91
C ASP A 305 -6.59 -31.00 7.50
N PRO A 306 -6.92 -30.05 6.59
CA PRO A 306 -8.16 -29.99 5.79
C PRO A 306 -8.19 -31.02 4.66
N THR A 307 -7.02 -31.48 4.21
CA THR A 307 -6.91 -32.46 3.14
C THR A 307 -7.20 -33.87 3.68
N PRO A 308 -8.17 -34.59 3.10
CA PRO A 308 -8.41 -35.99 3.46
C PRO A 308 -7.20 -36.85 3.10
N VAL A 309 -6.80 -37.73 4.02
CA VAL A 309 -5.72 -38.70 3.76
C VAL A 309 -6.17 -40.10 4.20
N PRO A 310 -5.85 -41.16 3.44
CA PRO A 310 -6.09 -42.52 3.87
C PRO A 310 -5.15 -42.87 5.03
N ASP A 311 -5.67 -43.62 6.01
CA ASP A 311 -4.94 -44.16 7.16
C ASP A 311 -4.12 -43.09 7.92
N PRO A 312 -4.75 -42.01 8.43
CA PRO A 312 -4.05 -40.87 9.02
C PRO A 312 -3.19 -41.25 10.23
N ALA A 313 -3.61 -42.26 11.01
CA ALA A 313 -2.83 -42.78 12.13
C ALA A 313 -1.52 -43.45 11.67
N GLU A 314 -1.55 -44.23 10.60
CA GLU A 314 -0.36 -44.90 10.08
C GLU A 314 0.64 -43.89 9.52
N ARG A 315 0.16 -42.91 8.76
CA ARG A 315 0.98 -41.82 8.21
C ARG A 315 1.64 -41.00 9.31
N ALA A 316 0.89 -40.66 10.37
CA ALA A 316 1.42 -39.97 11.53
C ALA A 316 2.57 -40.73 12.19
N VAL A 317 2.42 -42.06 12.37
CA VAL A 317 3.46 -42.90 12.96
C VAL A 317 4.69 -42.98 12.05
N ARG A 318 4.51 -43.17 10.73
CA ARG A 318 5.62 -43.18 9.76
C ARG A 318 6.38 -41.86 9.75
N MET A 319 5.67 -40.73 9.76
CA MET A 319 6.25 -39.40 9.87
C MET A 319 7.07 -39.26 11.16
N ALA A 320 6.52 -39.65 12.31
CA ALA A 320 7.21 -39.54 13.59
C ALA A 320 8.51 -40.37 13.63
N VAL A 321 8.52 -41.56 13.01
CA VAL A 321 9.74 -42.38 12.88
C VAL A 321 10.79 -41.67 12.03
N ALA A 322 10.41 -41.18 10.85
CA ALA A 322 11.32 -40.46 9.96
C ALA A 322 11.88 -39.17 10.59
N MET A 323 11.04 -38.44 11.34
CA MET A 323 11.46 -37.26 12.09
C MET A 323 12.51 -37.60 13.13
N ARG A 324 12.30 -38.67 13.90
CA ARG A 324 13.27 -39.11 14.92
C ARG A 324 14.64 -39.42 14.31
N GLU A 325 14.68 -40.10 13.16
CA GLU A 325 15.92 -40.41 12.44
C GLU A 325 16.62 -39.14 11.93
N ARG A 326 15.85 -38.20 11.38
CA ARG A 326 16.39 -36.93 10.89
C ARG A 326 16.90 -36.04 12.03
N VAL A 327 16.17 -35.97 13.14
CA VAL A 327 16.59 -35.23 14.34
C VAL A 327 17.88 -35.82 14.91
N ALA A 328 18.03 -37.14 14.96
CA ALA A 328 19.30 -37.75 15.40
C ALA A 328 20.52 -37.26 14.58
N THR A 329 20.32 -37.04 13.28
CA THR A 329 21.36 -36.47 12.41
C THR A 329 21.64 -34.99 12.74
N LEU A 330 20.60 -34.20 13.00
CA LEU A 330 20.73 -32.80 13.41
C LEU A 330 21.42 -32.65 14.76
N LEU A 331 21.05 -33.45 15.76
CA LEU A 331 21.70 -33.49 17.07
C LEU A 331 23.20 -33.76 16.93
N GLY A 332 23.59 -34.68 16.06
CA GLY A 332 25.00 -34.94 15.75
C GLY A 332 25.74 -33.72 15.17
N LYS A 333 25.05 -32.90 14.36
CA LYS A 333 25.60 -31.65 13.80
C LYS A 333 25.70 -30.55 14.86
N TRP A 334 24.68 -30.39 15.70
CA TRP A 334 24.61 -29.37 16.75
C TRP A 334 25.60 -29.64 17.88
N ARG A 335 25.82 -30.90 18.26
CA ARG A 335 26.86 -31.28 19.22
C ARG A 335 28.27 -30.90 18.76
N LYS A 336 28.56 -31.01 17.46
CA LYS A 336 29.85 -30.54 16.90
C LYS A 336 30.04 -29.03 16.99
N ARG A 337 28.94 -28.26 17.15
CA ARG A 337 28.94 -26.81 17.36
C ARG A 337 28.95 -26.43 18.86
N GLY A 338 28.96 -27.42 19.76
CA GLY A 338 28.96 -27.19 21.20
C GLY A 338 27.58 -27.02 21.84
N TYR A 339 26.50 -27.31 21.11
CA TYR A 339 25.14 -27.19 21.63
C TYR A 339 24.74 -28.45 22.41
N ASP A 340 24.17 -28.28 23.60
CA ASP A 340 23.67 -29.37 24.45
C ASP A 340 22.17 -29.59 24.20
N LEU A 341 21.88 -30.46 23.22
CA LEU A 341 20.55 -30.83 22.73
C LEU A 341 20.44 -32.36 22.55
#